data_AF-A0A2S8V4R6-F1
#
_entry.id   AF-A0A2S8V4R6-F1
#
_cell.length_a   1.000
_cell.length_b   1.000
_cell.length_c   1.000
_cell.angle_alpha   90.00
_cell.angle_beta   90.00
_cell.angle_gamma   90.00
#
_symmetry.space_group_name_H-M   'P 1'
#
loop_
_entity.id
_entity.type
_entity.pdbx_description
1 polymer ?
#
loop_
_entity_poly.entity_id
_entity_poly.type
_entity_poly.pdbx_seq_one_letter_code
_entity_poly.pdbx_strand_id
1 'polypeptide(L)'
;MNSTRTSALVFITLFAVGSLVGCAGPSSPTSTPSSGLSPSATPTSTPTPAPEARVEDPADPGTWIIDGAGVGPIDVGGDFASTLGGLTGAWNNDTVNCSWSAWWTAADSSYSISFVRGTESDTAPIREISVYSAAEVPAAVTGPLTEDGLGVGATKTEVLAAYPDAQEGAATIGSDTWIMLPGDAAAHVFFAFREGSDTAWDVTVTTGTEPSYEVCG
;
A
#
# COMPACT_ATOMS: atom_id res chain seq x y z
N MET A 1 -31.29 20.00 41.92
CA MET A 1 -32.16 18.81 41.96
C MET A 1 -31.51 17.77 41.07
N ASN A 2 -30.86 16.76 41.66
CA ASN A 2 -31.34 15.37 41.77
C ASN A 2 -31.37 14.67 40.40
N SER A 3 -30.79 13.48 40.19
CA SER A 3 -30.44 12.45 41.19
C SER A 3 -29.17 11.65 40.82
N THR A 4 -28.70 10.85 41.78
CA THR A 4 -27.46 10.03 41.75
C THR A 4 -27.80 8.53 41.73
N ARG A 5 -26.77 7.67 41.53
CA ARG A 5 -26.71 6.19 41.75
C ARG A 5 -26.97 5.35 40.47
N THR A 6 -26.39 4.16 40.29
CA THR A 6 -25.97 3.14 41.29
C THR A 6 -24.82 2.23 40.79
N SER A 7 -24.03 1.66 41.71
CA SER A 7 -22.96 0.67 41.45
C SER A 7 -23.37 -0.77 41.77
N ALA A 8 -22.79 -1.77 41.08
CA ALA A 8 -22.54 -3.18 41.52
C ALA A 8 -21.67 -3.87 40.45
N LEU A 9 -20.55 -4.59 40.66
CA LEU A 9 -20.09 -5.62 41.61
C LEU A 9 -20.20 -7.09 41.10
N VAL A 10 -19.05 -7.63 40.69
CA VAL A 10 -18.44 -8.96 41.03
C VAL A 10 -19.15 -10.28 40.68
N PHE A 11 -18.39 -11.22 40.06
CA PHE A 11 -18.14 -12.64 40.42
C PHE A 11 -17.06 -13.19 39.43
N ILE A 12 -15.81 -13.51 39.80
CA ILE A 12 -15.25 -14.74 40.42
C ILE A 12 -15.61 -16.06 39.69
N THR A 13 -14.59 -16.87 39.34
CA THR A 13 -14.48 -18.38 39.40
C THR A 13 -13.72 -18.97 38.17
N LEU A 14 -13.00 -20.10 38.20
CA LEU A 14 -11.86 -20.54 39.04
C LEU A 14 -11.18 -21.80 38.38
N PHE A 15 -9.83 -21.89 38.35
CA PHE A 15 -9.00 -23.11 38.14
C PHE A 15 -9.11 -23.97 36.85
N ALA A 16 -7.94 -24.30 36.26
CA ALA A 16 -7.50 -25.70 36.10
C ALA A 16 -5.97 -25.78 35.90
N VAL A 17 -5.28 -26.62 36.67
CA VAL A 17 -3.85 -26.94 36.50
C VAL A 17 -3.75 -28.33 35.84
N GLY A 18 -2.90 -28.49 34.83
CA GLY A 18 -2.65 -29.77 34.17
C GLY A 18 -1.16 -30.01 33.93
N SER A 19 -0.50 -30.68 34.87
CA SER A 19 0.90 -31.12 34.76
C SER A 19 0.94 -32.59 34.35
N LEU A 20 1.77 -32.96 33.36
CA LEU A 20 2.13 -34.36 33.10
C LEU A 20 3.58 -34.46 32.59
N VAL A 21 4.37 -35.25 33.32
CA VAL A 21 5.79 -35.55 33.06
C VAL A 21 5.88 -36.93 32.39
N GLY A 22 6.78 -37.11 31.42
CA GLY A 22 6.88 -38.35 30.63
C GLY A 22 8.31 -38.72 30.21
N CYS A 23 9.06 -39.33 31.13
CA CYS A 23 10.28 -40.15 30.99
C CYS A 23 11.19 -40.01 29.76
N ALA A 24 12.45 -39.62 30.02
CA ALA A 24 13.60 -40.02 29.22
C ALA A 24 13.96 -41.50 29.44
N GLY A 25 14.54 -42.15 28.42
CA GLY A 25 15.11 -43.50 28.52
C GLY A 25 16.31 -43.64 27.58
N PRO A 26 17.51 -44.02 28.08
CA PRO A 26 18.69 -44.22 27.24
C PRO A 26 18.76 -45.64 26.67
N SER A 27 19.35 -45.81 25.49
CA SER A 27 19.77 -47.12 24.97
C SER A 27 20.97 -46.99 24.04
N SER A 28 21.89 -47.96 24.13
CA SER A 28 23.26 -47.93 23.61
C SER A 28 23.37 -48.02 22.07
N PRO A 29 24.55 -47.73 21.49
CA PRO A 29 24.73 -47.60 20.04
C PRO A 29 24.83 -48.96 19.33
N THR A 30 24.28 -49.01 18.11
CA THR A 30 24.52 -50.07 17.12
C THR A 30 25.40 -49.52 15.99
N SER A 31 26.47 -50.22 15.66
CA SER A 31 27.49 -49.77 14.71
C SER A 31 27.21 -50.20 13.26
N THR A 32 27.44 -49.29 12.31
CA THR A 32 27.83 -49.54 10.88
C THR A 32 26.72 -50.17 9.99
N PRO A 33 26.38 -49.59 8.82
CA PRO A 33 27.32 -49.45 7.70
C PRO A 33 27.76 -48.01 7.40
N SER A 34 28.98 -47.85 6.91
CA SER A 34 29.41 -46.60 6.26
C SER A 34 28.89 -46.58 4.81
N SER A 35 27.73 -45.96 4.60
CA SER A 35 27.30 -45.56 3.26
C SER A 35 28.14 -44.38 2.82
N GLY A 36 28.96 -44.58 1.78
CA GLY A 36 29.75 -43.49 1.19
C GLY A 36 28.85 -42.38 0.68
N LEU A 37 28.83 -41.26 1.39
CA LEU A 37 28.15 -40.05 0.94
C LEU A 37 28.90 -39.53 -0.29
N SER A 38 28.35 -39.76 -1.48
CA SER A 38 28.73 -39.01 -2.66
C SER A 38 28.57 -37.52 -2.33
N PRO A 39 29.55 -36.66 -2.62
CA PRO A 39 29.37 -35.23 -2.44
C PRO A 39 28.20 -34.79 -3.34
N SER A 40 27.11 -34.36 -2.71
CA SER A 40 26.00 -33.74 -3.42
C SER A 40 26.55 -32.46 -4.04
N ALA A 41 26.51 -32.35 -5.37
CA ALA A 41 26.96 -31.15 -6.04
C ALA A 41 26.08 -29.98 -5.58
N THR A 42 26.69 -29.00 -4.90
CA THR A 42 25.99 -27.76 -4.53
C THR A 42 25.37 -27.18 -5.80
N PRO A 43 24.05 -26.92 -5.84
CA PRO A 43 23.45 -26.31 -7.01
C PRO A 43 24.08 -24.94 -7.22
N THR A 44 24.77 -24.77 -8.33
CA THR A 44 25.27 -23.45 -8.75
C THR A 44 24.06 -22.56 -8.98
N SER A 45 23.84 -21.60 -8.10
CA SER A 45 22.82 -20.57 -8.29
C SER A 45 23.21 -19.74 -9.51
N THR A 46 22.60 -20.05 -10.66
CA THR A 46 22.60 -19.15 -11.82
C THR A 46 22.04 -17.81 -11.35
N PRO A 47 22.71 -16.68 -11.62
CA PRO A 47 22.15 -15.37 -11.26
C PRO A 47 20.86 -15.18 -12.06
N THR A 48 19.74 -14.95 -11.36
CA THR A 48 18.52 -14.45 -11.99
C THR A 48 18.88 -13.14 -12.71
N PRO A 49 18.51 -12.95 -13.98
CA PRO A 49 18.71 -11.66 -14.63
C PRO A 49 18.02 -10.58 -13.80
N ALA A 50 18.72 -9.48 -13.55
CA ALA A 50 18.11 -8.31 -12.91
C ALA A 50 16.95 -7.80 -13.80
N PRO A 51 15.84 -7.32 -13.22
CA PRO A 51 14.80 -6.63 -13.99
C PRO A 51 15.42 -5.50 -14.82
N GLU A 52 14.94 -5.32 -16.05
CA GLU A 52 15.26 -4.12 -16.81
C GLU A 52 14.61 -2.91 -16.14
N ALA A 53 15.34 -1.80 -16.03
CA ALA A 53 14.81 -0.58 -15.44
C ALA A 53 13.61 -0.08 -16.26
N ARG A 54 12.48 0.23 -15.61
CA ARG A 54 11.32 0.79 -16.28
C ARG A 54 11.70 2.15 -16.90
N VAL A 55 11.33 2.34 -18.16
CA VAL A 55 11.44 3.63 -18.84
C VAL A 55 10.10 4.33 -18.69
N GLU A 56 10.10 5.46 -18.00
CA GLU A 56 8.94 6.34 -17.91
C GLU A 56 8.86 7.24 -19.15
N ASP A 57 7.66 7.37 -19.71
CA ASP A 57 7.28 8.42 -20.64
C ASP A 57 6.33 9.39 -19.92
N PRO A 58 6.76 10.65 -19.66
CA PRO A 58 5.90 11.67 -19.05
C PRO A 58 4.60 11.94 -19.81
N ALA A 59 4.49 11.53 -21.09
CA ALA A 59 3.27 11.63 -21.88
C ALA A 59 2.34 10.40 -21.82
N ASP A 60 2.79 9.27 -21.26
CA ASP A 60 1.99 8.05 -21.09
C ASP A 60 1.89 7.66 -19.60
N PRO A 61 0.78 8.00 -18.92
CA PRO A 61 0.53 7.60 -17.53
C PRO A 61 0.59 6.09 -17.28
N GLY A 62 0.44 5.25 -18.32
CA GLY A 62 0.62 3.80 -18.22
C GLY A 62 2.06 3.35 -17.93
N THR A 63 3.02 4.28 -17.94
CA THR A 63 4.46 4.01 -17.72
C THR A 63 5.02 4.64 -16.44
N TRP A 64 4.23 5.47 -15.75
CA TRP A 64 4.70 6.29 -14.63
C TRP A 64 5.11 5.46 -13.42
N ILE A 65 6.15 5.94 -12.72
CA ILE A 65 6.62 5.32 -11.49
C ILE A 65 5.89 5.94 -10.28
N ILE A 66 5.49 5.09 -9.32
CA ILE A 66 4.95 5.51 -8.02
C ILE A 66 6.07 5.39 -6.98
N ASP A 67 6.40 6.47 -6.29
CA ASP A 67 7.37 6.46 -5.19
C ASP A 67 7.02 7.47 -4.07
N GLY A 68 7.94 7.68 -3.12
CA GLY A 68 7.75 8.62 -2.00
C GLY A 68 7.92 10.10 -2.37
N ALA A 69 8.26 10.43 -3.62
CA ALA A 69 8.23 11.79 -4.15
C ALA A 69 6.91 12.07 -4.87
N GLY A 70 6.37 11.11 -5.63
CA GLY A 70 5.08 11.28 -6.30
C GLY A 70 4.68 10.17 -7.27
N VAL A 71 4.03 10.58 -8.37
CA VAL A 71 3.60 9.68 -9.44
C VAL A 71 3.98 10.29 -10.79
N GLY A 72 5.02 9.74 -11.42
CA GLY A 72 5.62 10.25 -12.64
C GLY A 72 5.95 11.75 -12.56
N PRO A 73 5.43 12.61 -13.45
CA PRO A 73 5.71 14.05 -13.46
C PRO A 73 4.94 14.86 -12.39
N ILE A 74 4.25 14.21 -11.44
CA ILE A 74 3.47 14.86 -10.39
C ILE A 74 4.19 14.65 -9.05
N ASP A 75 4.85 15.69 -8.54
CA ASP A 75 5.55 15.67 -7.25
C ASP A 75 4.65 16.15 -6.09
N VAL A 76 4.71 15.46 -4.95
CA VAL A 76 4.25 15.98 -3.67
C VAL A 76 5.18 17.12 -3.24
N GLY A 77 4.60 18.24 -2.78
CA GLY A 77 5.30 19.50 -2.58
C GLY A 77 5.30 20.43 -3.80
N GLY A 78 4.90 19.95 -4.98
CA GLY A 78 4.87 20.72 -6.23
C GLY A 78 3.79 21.82 -6.26
N ASP A 79 3.93 22.77 -7.20
CA ASP A 79 2.91 23.80 -7.45
C ASP A 79 1.78 23.25 -8.32
N PHE A 80 0.55 23.24 -7.80
CA PHE A 80 -0.61 22.63 -8.46
C PHE A 80 -0.89 23.18 -9.86
N ALA A 81 -0.82 24.49 -10.05
CA ALA A 81 -1.19 25.13 -11.31
C ALA A 81 -0.11 24.92 -12.39
N SER A 82 1.17 24.99 -12.00
CA SER A 82 2.30 24.70 -12.86
C SER A 82 2.37 23.22 -13.25
N THR A 83 2.11 22.31 -12.30
CA THR A 83 2.04 20.86 -12.58
C THR A 83 0.90 20.58 -13.56
N LEU A 84 -0.34 20.99 -13.25
CA LEU A 84 -1.50 20.78 -14.12
C LEU A 84 -1.30 21.38 -15.54
N GLY A 85 -0.66 22.54 -15.64
CA GLY A 85 -0.34 23.18 -16.93
C GLY A 85 0.80 22.51 -17.72
N GLY A 86 1.60 21.66 -17.09
CA GLY A 86 2.67 20.88 -17.72
C GLY A 86 2.25 19.48 -18.17
N LEU A 87 1.16 18.93 -17.61
CA LEU A 87 0.67 17.58 -17.93
C LEU A 87 0.04 17.51 -19.33
N THR A 88 0.36 16.44 -20.05
CA THR A 88 -0.30 16.11 -21.32
C THR A 88 -1.54 15.27 -21.11
N GLY A 89 -2.52 15.40 -22.01
CA GLY A 89 -3.76 14.62 -21.99
C GLY A 89 -4.97 15.41 -21.51
N ALA A 90 -6.11 14.73 -21.37
CA ALA A 90 -7.39 15.34 -21.01
C ALA A 90 -7.58 15.43 -19.48
N TRP A 91 -6.73 16.20 -18.82
CA TRP A 91 -6.86 16.50 -17.39
C TRP A 91 -8.03 17.45 -17.12
N ASN A 92 -8.73 17.21 -16.02
CA ASN A 92 -9.91 17.95 -15.58
C ASN A 92 -9.64 18.58 -14.21
N ASN A 93 -10.27 19.74 -13.95
CA ASN A 93 -10.22 20.45 -12.68
C ASN A 93 -11.53 21.25 -12.54
N ASP A 94 -12.33 20.98 -11.50
CA ASP A 94 -13.53 21.77 -11.22
C ASP A 94 -13.12 23.06 -10.51
N THR A 95 -12.91 24.12 -11.30
CA THR A 95 -12.50 25.45 -10.81
C THR A 95 -13.52 26.14 -9.90
N VAL A 96 -14.73 25.58 -9.72
CA VAL A 96 -15.82 26.16 -8.92
C VAL A 96 -15.98 25.43 -7.59
N ASN A 97 -16.11 24.10 -7.61
CA ASN A 97 -16.44 23.32 -6.41
C ASN A 97 -15.22 22.65 -5.77
N CYS A 98 -14.22 22.28 -6.57
CA CYS A 98 -13.02 21.56 -6.11
C CYS A 98 -11.76 22.09 -6.82
N SER A 99 -11.52 23.41 -6.73
CA SER A 99 -10.43 24.10 -7.42
C SER A 99 -9.01 23.68 -6.97
N TRP A 100 -8.94 22.86 -5.91
CA TRP A 100 -7.73 22.25 -5.36
C TRP A 100 -7.45 20.83 -5.84
N SER A 101 -8.32 20.22 -6.67
CA SER A 101 -8.14 18.86 -7.19
C SER A 101 -8.14 18.81 -8.72
N ALA A 102 -7.30 17.95 -9.28
CA ALA A 102 -7.30 17.63 -10.71
C ALA A 102 -7.31 16.12 -10.91
N TRP A 103 -7.91 15.66 -12.01
CA TRP A 103 -7.98 14.24 -12.34
C TRP A 103 -7.92 13.95 -13.84
N TRP A 104 -7.44 12.75 -14.15
CA TRP A 104 -7.42 12.14 -15.47
C TRP A 104 -7.87 10.69 -15.37
N THR A 105 -8.48 10.17 -16.43
CA THR A 105 -8.98 8.80 -16.51
C THR A 105 -8.43 8.14 -17.76
N ALA A 106 -7.96 6.90 -17.62
CA ALA A 106 -7.47 6.10 -18.74
C ALA A 106 -8.56 5.95 -19.82
N ALA A 107 -8.17 5.85 -21.09
CA ALA A 107 -9.11 5.83 -22.22
C ALA A 107 -10.05 4.60 -22.22
N ASP A 108 -9.68 3.52 -21.53
CA ASP A 108 -10.48 2.33 -21.30
C ASP A 108 -11.23 2.32 -19.95
N SER A 109 -11.09 3.40 -19.17
CA SER A 109 -11.61 3.58 -17.81
C SER A 109 -11.11 2.54 -16.78
N SER A 110 -9.98 1.88 -17.04
CA SER A 110 -9.42 0.86 -16.13
C SER A 110 -8.96 1.46 -14.80
N TYR A 111 -8.36 2.65 -14.83
CA TYR A 111 -7.97 3.45 -13.67
C TYR A 111 -8.10 4.96 -13.94
N SER A 112 -7.99 5.75 -12.87
CA SER A 112 -7.85 7.20 -12.90
C SER A 112 -6.66 7.62 -12.04
N ILE A 113 -6.11 8.80 -12.32
CA ILE A 113 -5.12 9.47 -11.49
C ILE A 113 -5.75 10.78 -11.01
N SER A 114 -5.60 11.10 -9.74
CA SER A 114 -5.94 12.41 -9.18
C SER A 114 -4.79 12.97 -8.36
N PHE A 115 -4.73 14.29 -8.24
CA PHE A 115 -3.83 14.95 -7.29
C PHE A 115 -4.48 16.19 -6.71
N VAL A 116 -4.15 16.49 -5.46
CA VAL A 116 -4.75 17.59 -4.71
C VAL A 116 -3.71 18.41 -3.95
N ARG A 117 -3.94 19.72 -3.93
CA ARG A 117 -3.20 20.66 -3.07
C ARG A 117 -3.89 20.90 -1.74
N GLY A 118 -3.17 21.56 -0.85
CA GLY A 118 -3.77 22.19 0.33
C GLY A 118 -4.91 23.15 -0.03
N THR A 119 -5.88 23.28 0.89
CA THR A 119 -7.05 24.16 0.76
C THR A 119 -6.89 25.47 1.51
N GLU A 120 -5.79 25.62 2.26
CA GLU A 120 -5.44 26.82 3.03
C GLU A 120 -5.05 28.04 2.17
N SER A 121 -4.63 27.82 0.92
CA SER A 121 -4.39 28.88 -0.07
C SER A 121 -4.36 28.33 -1.50
N ASP A 122 -4.57 29.18 -2.51
CA ASP A 122 -4.50 28.77 -3.93
C ASP A 122 -3.09 28.42 -4.42
N THR A 123 -2.06 28.78 -3.65
CA THR A 123 -0.65 28.44 -3.88
C THR A 123 -0.14 27.41 -2.86
N ALA A 124 -1.05 26.68 -2.22
CA ALA A 124 -0.68 25.55 -1.38
C ALA A 124 -0.03 24.45 -2.25
N PRO A 125 0.98 23.74 -1.75
CA PRO A 125 1.61 22.65 -2.49
C PRO A 125 0.64 21.48 -2.69
N ILE A 126 0.91 20.67 -3.72
CA ILE A 126 0.37 19.31 -3.85
C ILE A 126 0.73 18.55 -2.56
N ARG A 127 -0.26 17.92 -1.93
CA ARG A 127 -0.07 17.16 -0.67
C ARG A 127 -0.35 15.68 -0.83
N GLU A 128 -1.12 15.32 -1.86
CA GLU A 128 -1.62 13.97 -2.07
C GLU A 128 -1.88 13.71 -3.55
N ILE A 129 -1.55 12.50 -4.00
CA ILE A 129 -1.71 11.97 -5.35
C ILE A 129 -2.28 10.56 -5.21
N SER A 130 -3.25 10.17 -6.03
CA SER A 130 -3.93 8.88 -5.98
C SER A 130 -4.03 8.27 -7.37
N VAL A 131 -3.75 6.97 -7.47
CA VAL A 131 -3.94 6.14 -8.67
C VAL A 131 -4.95 5.07 -8.30
N TYR A 132 -6.18 5.15 -8.82
CA TYR A 132 -7.31 4.37 -8.32
C TYR A 132 -8.19 3.76 -9.41
N SER A 133 -8.92 2.69 -9.06
CA SER A 133 -9.99 2.13 -9.89
C SER A 133 -11.34 2.17 -9.19
N ALA A 134 -12.35 2.66 -9.92
CA ALA A 134 -13.74 2.66 -9.50
C ALA A 134 -14.40 1.26 -9.63
N ALA A 135 -13.72 0.26 -10.20
CA ALA A 135 -14.23 -1.11 -10.29
C ALA A 135 -14.45 -1.71 -8.89
N GLU A 136 -15.59 -2.37 -8.67
CA GLU A 136 -15.96 -2.98 -7.38
C GLU A 136 -14.91 -3.99 -6.90
N VAL A 137 -14.42 -4.82 -7.83
CA VAL A 137 -13.26 -5.70 -7.68
C VAL A 137 -12.19 -5.22 -8.66
N PRO A 138 -11.12 -4.54 -8.19
CA PRO A 138 -10.02 -4.13 -9.04
C PRO A 138 -9.32 -5.36 -9.64
N ALA A 139 -8.98 -5.29 -10.92
CA ALA A 139 -8.02 -6.17 -11.56
C ALA A 139 -6.66 -5.45 -11.67
N ALA A 140 -5.58 -6.20 -11.89
CA ALA A 140 -4.31 -5.60 -12.29
C ALA A 140 -4.49 -4.85 -13.63
N VAL A 141 -4.08 -3.59 -13.67
CA VAL A 141 -4.18 -2.70 -14.83
C VAL A 141 -2.80 -2.36 -15.39
N THR A 142 -2.72 -2.01 -16.68
CA THR A 142 -1.54 -1.36 -17.23
C THR A 142 -1.61 0.13 -16.90
N GLY A 143 -1.06 0.50 -15.74
CA GLY A 143 -1.07 1.86 -15.20
C GLY A 143 0.24 2.20 -14.49
N PRO A 144 0.29 3.28 -13.71
CA PRO A 144 1.43 3.60 -12.85
C PRO A 144 1.74 2.45 -11.87
N LEU A 145 3.03 2.21 -11.63
CA LEU A 145 3.53 1.12 -10.78
C LEU A 145 4.75 1.58 -9.96
N THR A 146 4.94 1.02 -8.76
CA THR A 146 6.21 1.15 -8.01
C THR A 146 7.38 0.52 -8.77
N GLU A 147 8.61 0.79 -8.35
CA GLU A 147 9.81 0.17 -8.94
C GLU A 147 9.73 -1.36 -8.97
N ASP A 148 9.19 -1.99 -7.91
CA ASP A 148 8.95 -3.44 -7.81
C ASP A 148 7.76 -3.95 -8.65
N GLY A 149 7.06 -3.05 -9.36
CA GLY A 149 5.99 -3.40 -10.29
C GLY A 149 4.61 -3.59 -9.67
N LEU A 150 4.34 -2.95 -8.53
CA LEU A 150 3.06 -3.02 -7.83
C LEU A 150 2.24 -1.74 -8.04
N GLY A 151 0.91 -1.87 -8.14
CA GLY A 151 0.00 -0.75 -8.31
C GLY A 151 -1.45 -1.16 -8.06
N VAL A 152 -2.41 -0.47 -8.69
CA VAL A 152 -3.83 -0.85 -8.65
C VAL A 152 -3.99 -2.29 -9.13
N GLY A 153 -4.70 -3.10 -8.35
CA GLY A 153 -4.85 -4.54 -8.60
C GLY A 153 -3.80 -5.43 -7.96
N ALA A 154 -2.78 -4.89 -7.28
CA ALA A 154 -1.87 -5.68 -6.46
C ALA A 154 -2.56 -6.23 -5.21
N THR A 155 -2.21 -7.45 -4.80
CA THR A 155 -2.76 -8.06 -3.57
C THR A 155 -1.94 -7.69 -2.32
N LYS A 156 -2.57 -7.73 -1.14
CA LYS A 156 -1.88 -7.58 0.17
C LYS A 156 -0.66 -8.49 0.29
N THR A 157 -0.77 -9.73 -0.19
CA THR A 157 0.31 -10.71 -0.18
C THR A 157 1.49 -10.28 -1.07
N GLU A 158 1.24 -9.72 -2.25
CA GLU A 158 2.30 -9.22 -3.14
C GLU A 158 2.97 -7.98 -2.56
N VAL A 159 2.20 -7.04 -1.99
CA VAL A 159 2.73 -5.83 -1.33
C VAL A 159 3.62 -6.20 -0.13
N LEU A 160 3.16 -7.08 0.76
CA LEU A 160 3.94 -7.51 1.92
C LEU A 160 5.13 -8.42 1.55
N ALA A 161 5.09 -9.09 0.40
CA ALA A 161 6.23 -9.87 -0.11
C ALA A 161 7.33 -8.97 -0.71
N ALA A 162 6.96 -7.88 -1.39
CA ALA A 162 7.90 -6.89 -1.90
C ALA A 162 8.44 -5.97 -0.79
N TYR A 163 7.60 -5.60 0.18
CA TYR A 163 7.91 -4.68 1.27
C TYR A 163 7.67 -5.32 2.65
N PRO A 164 8.57 -6.19 3.15
CA PRO A 164 8.39 -6.90 4.43
C PRO A 164 8.30 -5.99 5.67
N ASP A 165 8.83 -4.77 5.59
CA ASP A 165 8.81 -3.76 6.66
C ASP A 165 7.64 -2.77 6.53
N ALA A 166 6.70 -3.00 5.61
CA ALA A 166 5.50 -2.17 5.43
C ALA A 166 4.54 -2.29 6.64
N GLN A 167 3.79 -1.22 6.90
CA GLN A 167 2.90 -1.12 8.06
C GLN A 167 1.44 -1.26 7.64
N GLU A 168 0.71 -2.18 8.27
CA GLU A 168 -0.74 -2.32 8.09
C GLU A 168 -1.52 -1.37 9.02
N GLY A 169 -2.62 -0.84 8.50
CA GLY A 169 -3.55 -0.01 9.25
C GLY A 169 -4.99 -0.12 8.76
N ALA A 170 -5.88 0.55 9.49
CA ALA A 170 -7.29 0.73 9.12
C ALA A 170 -7.55 2.23 8.92
N ALA A 171 -8.37 2.57 7.94
CA ALA A 171 -8.78 3.96 7.72
C ALA A 171 -9.59 4.47 8.93
N THR A 172 -9.33 5.70 9.38
CA THR A 172 -10.11 6.33 10.47
C THR A 172 -11.59 6.51 10.10
N ILE A 173 -11.89 6.61 8.80
CA ILE A 173 -13.24 6.77 8.25
C ILE A 173 -13.48 5.69 7.18
N GLY A 174 -14.63 5.04 7.24
CA GLY A 174 -14.97 3.90 6.38
C GLY A 174 -14.66 2.56 7.05
N SER A 175 -14.53 1.52 6.22
CA SER A 175 -14.17 0.14 6.62
C SER A 175 -12.89 -0.35 5.93
N ASP A 176 -12.17 0.55 5.26
CA ASP A 176 -11.03 0.22 4.43
C ASP A 176 -9.77 -0.04 5.28
N THR A 177 -8.86 -0.83 4.73
CA THR A 177 -7.55 -1.12 5.31
C THR A 177 -6.47 -0.62 4.37
N TRP A 178 -5.30 -0.28 4.91
CA TRP A 178 -4.17 0.20 4.12
C TRP A 178 -2.85 -0.47 4.49
N ILE A 179 -1.93 -0.51 3.54
CA ILE A 179 -0.52 -0.87 3.75
C ILE A 179 0.33 0.36 3.39
N MET A 180 1.05 0.91 4.35
CA MET A 180 2.01 1.99 4.16
C MET A 180 3.40 1.41 3.87
N LEU A 181 4.01 1.78 2.75
CA LEU A 181 5.35 1.36 2.40
C LEU A 181 6.41 2.03 3.32
N PRO A 182 7.54 1.36 3.60
CA PRO A 182 8.66 1.97 4.29
C PRO A 182 9.32 3.04 3.39
N GLY A 183 9.76 4.14 3.98
CA GLY A 183 10.49 5.19 3.26
C GLY A 183 10.93 6.34 4.15
N ASP A 184 12.01 7.01 3.75
CA ASP A 184 12.60 8.17 4.45
C ASP A 184 12.10 9.53 3.90
N ALA A 185 11.19 9.51 2.91
CA ALA A 185 10.62 10.70 2.29
C ALA A 185 9.60 11.39 3.21
N ALA A 186 9.26 12.64 2.90
CA ALA A 186 8.24 13.42 3.63
C ALA A 186 6.79 13.00 3.29
N ALA A 187 6.61 12.23 2.20
CA ALA A 187 5.37 11.59 1.83
C ALA A 187 5.54 10.07 1.84
N HIS A 188 4.43 9.36 2.07
CA HIS A 188 4.39 7.90 2.12
C HIS A 188 3.50 7.35 1.02
N VAL A 189 3.87 6.18 0.49
CA VAL A 189 3.05 5.41 -0.46
C VAL A 189 2.16 4.47 0.34
N PHE A 190 0.86 4.50 0.06
CA PHE A 190 -0.14 3.63 0.66
C PHE A 190 -0.84 2.81 -0.42
N PHE A 191 -1.06 1.52 -0.17
CA PHE A 191 -2.03 0.71 -0.92
C PHE A 191 -3.30 0.59 -0.10
N ALA A 192 -4.46 0.98 -0.65
CA ALA A 192 -5.75 0.93 0.02
C ALA A 192 -6.62 -0.24 -0.46
N PHE A 193 -7.30 -0.90 0.48
CA PHE A 193 -8.05 -2.13 0.28
C PHE A 193 -9.45 -1.99 0.90
N ARG A 194 -10.49 -2.22 0.10
CA ARG A 194 -11.89 -2.17 0.57
C ARG A 194 -12.17 -3.25 1.61
N GLU A 195 -13.22 -3.05 2.41
CA GLU A 195 -13.71 -4.05 3.35
C GLU A 195 -13.91 -5.42 2.67
N GLY A 196 -13.22 -6.45 3.18
CA GLY A 196 -13.28 -7.81 2.63
C GLY A 196 -12.55 -8.03 1.30
N SER A 197 -11.83 -7.04 0.78
CA SER A 197 -10.93 -7.17 -0.38
C SER A 197 -9.47 -7.35 0.05
N ASP A 198 -8.76 -8.25 -0.63
CA ASP A 198 -7.31 -8.37 -0.55
C ASP A 198 -6.59 -7.69 -1.72
N THR A 199 -7.32 -7.07 -2.64
CA THR A 199 -6.79 -6.38 -3.82
C THR A 199 -6.89 -4.86 -3.68
N ALA A 200 -5.79 -4.17 -3.97
CA ALA A 200 -5.67 -2.72 -3.86
C ALA A 200 -6.54 -2.00 -4.90
N TRP A 201 -7.35 -1.06 -4.45
CA TRP A 201 -8.22 -0.25 -5.31
C TRP A 201 -7.69 1.16 -5.55
N ASP A 202 -6.86 1.67 -4.63
CA ASP A 202 -6.13 2.93 -4.74
C ASP A 202 -4.68 2.74 -4.28
N VAL A 203 -3.78 3.50 -4.89
CA VAL A 203 -2.39 3.68 -4.47
C VAL A 203 -2.14 5.18 -4.30
N THR A 204 -1.99 5.60 -3.05
CA THR A 204 -1.93 7.00 -2.65
C THR A 204 -0.50 7.39 -2.25
N VAL A 205 0.02 8.51 -2.75
CA VAL A 205 1.25 9.15 -2.26
C VAL A 205 0.85 10.42 -1.51
N THR A 206 1.07 10.49 -0.20
CA THR A 206 0.56 11.60 0.63
C THR A 206 1.50 11.97 1.78
N THR A 207 1.51 13.25 2.17
CA THR A 207 2.13 13.68 3.45
C THR A 207 1.26 13.38 4.67
N GLY A 208 0.07 12.80 4.47
CA GLY A 208 -0.80 12.32 5.55
C GLY A 208 -0.24 11.07 6.25
N THR A 209 -0.76 10.79 7.45
CA THR A 209 -0.48 9.54 8.18
C THR A 209 -1.37 8.36 7.72
N GLU A 210 -2.35 8.64 6.87
CA GLU A 210 -3.21 7.70 6.16
C GLU A 210 -3.73 8.40 4.88
N PRO A 211 -4.25 7.66 3.88
CA PRO A 211 -4.93 8.24 2.73
C PRO A 211 -6.16 9.07 3.12
N SER A 212 -6.47 10.13 2.38
CA SER A 212 -7.71 10.89 2.60
C SER A 212 -8.94 10.04 2.20
N TYR A 213 -9.96 10.01 3.06
CA TYR A 213 -11.22 9.31 2.75
C TYR A 213 -11.97 9.92 1.55
N GLU A 214 -12.02 11.25 1.48
CA GLU A 214 -12.57 12.02 0.36
C GLU A 214 -11.76 13.31 0.22
N VAL A 215 -11.45 13.71 -1.03
CA VAL A 215 -10.67 14.94 -1.33
C VAL A 215 -11.50 16.04 -1.99
N CYS A 216 -12.69 15.69 -2.51
CA CYS A 216 -13.63 16.56 -3.21
C CYS A 216 -15.02 15.91 -3.12
N GLY A 217 -16.07 16.62 -2.68
CA GLY A 217 -17.40 16.05 -2.42
C GLY A 217 -18.54 17.03 -2.66
#